data_AF-A0A9D6BME4-F1
#
_entry.id   AF-A0A9D6BME4-F1
#
_cell.length_a   1.000
_cell.length_b   1.000
_cell.length_c   1.000
_cell.angle_alpha   90.00
_cell.angle_beta   90.00
_cell.angle_gamma   90.00
#
_symmetry.space_group_name_H-M   'P 1'
#
loop_
_entity.id
_entity.type
_entity.pdbx_description
1 polymer ?
#
loop_
_entity_poly.entity_id
_entity_poly.type
_entity_poly.pdbx_seq_one_letter_code
_entity_poly.pdbx_strand_id
1 'polypeptide(L)'
;MELSAPMPATSERNEGVHSLPIDHVLLRGDPARAALDGRSGSYSFAELENTLGRLAGWLAGSGLEPGARVASWVAKGPVAA
;
A
#
# COMPACT_ATOMS: atom_id res chain seq x y z
N MET A 1 12.46 22.86 -35.63
CA MET A 1 11.38 22.43 -34.72
C MET A 1 11.18 20.96 -34.97
N GLU A 2 11.99 20.11 -34.33
CA GLU A 2 11.89 18.66 -34.47
C GLU A 2 10.77 18.18 -33.54
N LEU A 3 9.80 17.44 -34.10
CA LEU A 3 8.78 16.77 -33.31
C LEU A 3 9.49 15.63 -32.55
N SER A 4 9.58 15.73 -31.23
CA SER A 4 10.10 14.67 -30.36
C SER A 4 9.37 13.36 -30.68
N ALA A 5 10.13 12.27 -30.85
CA ALA A 5 9.59 10.94 -31.11
C ALA A 5 8.47 10.59 -30.12
N PRO A 6 7.41 9.87 -30.55
CA PRO A 6 6.30 9.53 -29.67
C PRO A 6 6.83 8.78 -28.43
N MET A 7 6.46 9.25 -27.25
CA MET A 7 6.74 8.56 -25.99
C MET A 7 6.19 7.13 -26.11
N PRO A 8 6.98 6.09 -25.77
CA PRO A 8 6.51 4.72 -25.88
C PRO A 8 5.25 4.51 -25.04
N ALA A 9 4.32 3.74 -25.58
CA ALA A 9 3.07 3.41 -24.90
C ALA A 9 3.39 2.77 -23.54
N THR A 10 2.71 3.23 -22.50
CA THR A 10 2.99 2.85 -21.10
C THR A 10 2.92 1.33 -20.84
N SER A 11 2.30 0.56 -21.74
CA SER A 11 2.18 -0.90 -21.67
C SER A 11 3.49 -1.67 -21.81
N GLU A 12 4.52 -1.12 -22.46
CA GLU A 12 5.78 -1.83 -22.70
C GLU A 12 6.73 -1.82 -21.48
N ARG A 13 6.43 -1.04 -20.43
CA ARG A 13 7.30 -0.90 -19.25
C ARG A 13 7.27 -2.06 -18.26
N ASN A 14 6.39 -3.05 -18.45
CA ASN A 14 6.10 -4.07 -17.44
C ASN A 14 6.30 -5.52 -17.91
N GLU A 15 6.87 -5.76 -19.10
CA GLU A 15 7.25 -7.12 -19.49
C GLU A 15 8.44 -7.59 -18.62
N GLY A 16 8.14 -8.46 -17.65
CA GLY A 16 9.09 -8.99 -16.67
C GLY A 16 8.86 -8.52 -15.22
N VAL A 17 7.91 -7.62 -14.95
CA VAL A 17 7.60 -7.18 -13.58
C VAL A 17 6.41 -7.98 -13.04
N HIS A 18 6.67 -8.85 -12.07
CA HIS A 18 5.61 -9.51 -11.31
C HIS A 18 4.84 -8.47 -10.49
N SER A 19 3.58 -8.23 -10.86
CA SER A 19 2.69 -7.36 -10.10
C SER A 19 2.17 -8.12 -8.88
N LEU A 20 2.49 -7.61 -7.69
CA LEU A 20 2.00 -8.13 -6.42
C LEU A 20 0.98 -7.15 -5.82
N PRO A 21 0.07 -7.63 -4.95
CA PRO A 21 -0.76 -6.74 -4.13
C PRO A 21 0.08 -5.68 -3.41
N ILE A 22 -0.45 -4.45 -3.31
CA ILE A 22 0.31 -3.29 -2.84
C ILE A 22 0.83 -3.44 -1.41
N ASP A 23 0.15 -4.20 -0.56
CA ASP A 23 0.59 -4.53 0.80
C ASP A 23 1.97 -5.18 0.85
N HIS A 24 2.37 -5.93 -0.18
CA HIS A 24 3.68 -6.59 -0.21
C HIS A 24 4.85 -5.61 -0.23
N VAL A 25 4.61 -4.30 -0.48
CA VAL A 25 5.64 -3.27 -0.34
C VAL A 25 6.23 -3.25 1.06
N LEU A 26 5.43 -3.59 2.08
CA LEU A 26 5.88 -3.57 3.47
C LEU A 26 6.94 -4.64 3.77
N LEU A 27 7.02 -5.69 2.93
CA LEU A 27 7.96 -6.80 3.02
C LEU A 27 9.24 -6.59 2.21
N ARG A 28 9.39 -5.47 1.50
CA ARG A 28 10.51 -5.21 0.58
C ARG A 28 11.53 -4.20 1.11
N GLY A 29 11.34 -3.67 2.33
CA GLY A 29 12.24 -2.71 2.98
C GLY A 29 12.99 -3.29 4.19
N ASP A 30 13.93 -2.52 4.72
CA ASP A 30 14.48 -2.79 6.06
C ASP A 30 13.36 -2.59 7.10
N PRO A 31 13.04 -3.60 7.91
CA PRO A 31 11.92 -3.57 8.85
C PRO A 31 11.99 -2.42 9.86
N ALA A 32 13.20 -1.95 10.20
CA ALA A 32 13.41 -0.87 11.17
C ALA A 32 13.38 0.53 10.54
N ARG A 33 13.37 0.64 9.21
CA ARG A 33 13.34 1.94 8.53
C ARG A 33 11.94 2.55 8.57
N ALA A 34 11.89 3.87 8.68
CA ALA A 34 10.66 4.64 8.53
C ALA A 34 10.03 4.37 7.15
N ALA A 35 8.77 3.94 7.16
CA ALA A 35 7.95 3.64 5.99
C ALA A 35 6.86 4.70 5.78
N LEU A 36 6.32 5.23 6.87
CA LEU A 36 5.33 6.31 6.86
C LEU A 36 5.70 7.35 7.91
N ASP A 37 6.05 8.55 7.47
CA ASP A 37 6.29 9.70 8.35
C ASP A 37 5.12 10.69 8.28
N GLY A 38 4.72 11.25 9.41
CA GLY A 38 3.53 12.10 9.51
C GLY A 38 3.42 12.83 10.85
N ARG A 39 2.37 13.65 10.99
CA ARG A 39 2.14 14.45 12.21
C ARG A 39 2.00 13.61 13.47
N SER A 40 1.46 12.40 13.35
CA SER A 40 1.28 11.47 14.48
C SER A 40 2.54 10.68 14.82
N GLY A 41 3.68 11.00 14.19
CA GLY A 41 4.93 10.26 14.29
C GLY A 41 5.22 9.42 13.06
N SER A 42 6.34 8.70 13.13
CA SER A 42 6.81 7.80 12.08
C SER A 42 6.49 6.35 12.44
N TYR A 43 6.08 5.57 11.44
CA TYR A 43 5.94 4.13 11.51
C TYR A 43 7.02 3.47 10.66
N SER A 44 7.67 2.47 11.23
CA SER A 44 8.57 1.58 10.51
C SER A 44 7.81 0.60 9.60
N PHE A 45 8.53 -0.01 8.68
CA PHE A 45 7.99 -1.08 7.82
C PHE A 45 7.36 -2.21 8.66
N ALA A 46 8.03 -2.64 9.73
CA ALA A 46 7.52 -3.70 10.61
C ALA A 46 6.26 -3.30 11.38
N GLU A 47 6.18 -2.04 11.85
CA GLU A 47 5.00 -1.56 12.57
C GLU A 47 3.78 -1.44 11.67
N LEU A 48 3.97 -1.00 10.42
CA LEU A 48 2.89 -0.96 9.43
C LEU A 48 2.42 -2.36 9.07
N GLU A 49 3.34 -3.31 8.85
CA GLU A 49 2.97 -4.69 8.50
C GLU A 49 2.14 -5.34 9.61
N ASN A 50 2.56 -5.17 10.87
CA ASN A 50 1.81 -5.67 12.01
C ASN A 50 0.43 -4.99 12.15
N THR A 51 0.33 -3.70 11.85
CA THR A 51 -0.94 -2.96 11.88
C THR A 51 -1.87 -3.41 10.75
N LEU A 52 -1.32 -3.63 9.55
CA LEU A 52 -2.06 -4.15 8.41
C LEU A 52 -2.59 -5.57 8.68
N GLY A 53 -1.74 -6.45 9.24
CA GLY A 53 -2.15 -7.81 9.61
C GLY A 53 -3.31 -7.82 10.62
N ARG A 54 -3.29 -6.93 11.62
CA ARG A 54 -4.43 -6.75 12.56
C ARG A 54 -5.70 -6.30 11.85
N LEU A 55 -5.61 -5.33 10.94
CA LEU A 55 -6.76 -4.84 10.17
C LEU A 55 -7.34 -5.95 9.27
N ALA A 56 -6.47 -6.70 8.59
CA ALA A 56 -6.89 -7.83 7.75
C ALA A 56 -7.59 -8.91 8.58
N GLY A 57 -7.05 -9.26 9.75
CA GLY A 57 -7.68 -10.21 10.67
C GLY A 57 -9.05 -9.72 11.17
N TRP A 58 -9.17 -8.44 11.52
CA TRP A 58 -10.44 -7.84 11.94
C TRP A 58 -11.48 -7.85 10.80
N LEU A 59 -11.08 -7.51 9.58
CA LEU A 59 -11.96 -7.59 8.40
C LEU A 59 -12.41 -9.01 8.09
N ALA A 60 -11.50 -9.99 8.18
CA ALA A 60 -11.82 -11.40 7.98
C ALA A 60 -12.83 -11.91 9.02
N GLY A 61 -12.74 -11.42 10.26
CA GLY A 61 -13.70 -11.71 11.33
C GLY A 61 -15.05 -10.97 11.22
N SER A 62 -15.20 -10.04 10.27
CA SER A 62 -16.40 -9.20 10.15
C SER A 62 -17.53 -9.82 9.31
N GLY A 63 -17.39 -11.06 8.85
CA GLY A 63 -18.42 -11.76 8.06
C GLY A 63 -18.61 -11.18 6.65
N LEU A 64 -17.57 -10.59 6.08
CA LEU A 64 -17.59 -10.04 4.72
C LEU A 64 -17.40 -11.15 3.69
N GLU A 65 -18.27 -11.18 2.69
CA GLU A 65 -18.10 -12.07 1.54
C GLU A 65 -16.95 -11.63 0.64
N PRO A 66 -16.29 -12.56 -0.09
CA PRO A 66 -15.32 -12.20 -1.12
C PRO A 66 -15.90 -11.19 -2.12
N GLY A 67 -15.22 -10.07 -2.30
CA GLY A 67 -15.69 -8.97 -3.18
C GLY A 67 -16.63 -7.96 -2.52
N ALA A 68 -16.93 -8.11 -1.22
CA ALA A 68 -17.63 -7.08 -0.46
C ALA A 68 -16.88 -5.74 -0.51
N ARG A 69 -17.65 -4.65 -0.62
CA ARG A 69 -17.08 -3.30 -0.67
C ARG A 69 -16.80 -2.81 0.75
N VAL A 70 -15.61 -2.29 0.97
CA VAL A 70 -15.20 -1.63 2.21
C VAL A 70 -14.95 -0.15 1.89
N ALA A 71 -15.46 0.73 2.73
CA ALA A 71 -15.20 2.17 2.64
C ALA A 71 -14.59 2.64 3.96
N SER A 72 -13.60 3.53 3.88
CA SER A 72 -13.02 4.22 5.02
C SER A 72 -13.20 5.72 4.84
N TRP A 73 -13.64 6.41 5.90
CA TRP A 73 -13.69 7.87 5.94
C TRP A 73 -12.94 8.35 7.17
N VAL A 74 -11.67 8.72 6.94
CA VAL A 74 -10.73 9.06 8.00
C VAL A 74 -9.87 10.23 7.53
N ALA A 75 -9.41 11.08 8.46
CA ALA A 75 -8.45 12.13 8.13
C ALA A 75 -7.10 11.53 7.68
N LYS A 76 -6.27 12.27 6.95
CA LYS A 76 -4.94 11.76 6.57
C LYS A 76 -4.11 11.43 7.81
N GLY A 77 -3.80 10.15 7.97
CA GLY A 77 -2.94 9.63 9.02
C GLY A 77 -3.44 8.31 9.57
N PRO A 78 -2.74 7.73 10.55
CA PRO A 78 -3.27 6.65 11.36
C PRO A 78 -4.58 7.07 12.02
N VAL A 79 -5.54 6.16 12.12
CA VAL A 79 -6.73 6.38 12.94
C VAL A 79 -6.29 6.31 14.40
N ALA A 80 -6.36 7.45 15.10
CA ALA A 80 -6.26 7.44 16.56
C ALA A 80 -7.48 6.70 17.12
N ALA A 81 -7.24 5.74 18.01
CA ALA A 81 -8.30 5.11 18.80
C ALA A 81 -8.88 6.10 19.81
#